data_AF-A0A950Q286-F1
#
_entry.id   AF-A0A950Q286-F1
#
_cell.length_a   1.000
_cell.length_b   1.000
_cell.length_c   1.000
_cell.angle_alpha   90.00
_cell.angle_beta   90.00
_cell.angle_gamma   90.00
#
_symmetry.space_group_name_H-M   'P 1'
#
loop_
_entity.id
_entity.type
_entity.pdbx_description
1 polymer ?
#
loop_
_entity_poly.entity_id
_entity_poly.type
_entity_poly.pdbx_seq_one_letter_code
_entity_poly.pdbx_strand_id
1 'polypeptide(L)'
;MAGLASLLDLPPLGDDLVRVEEALRSSVETADAFLTEVAGHLISAGGKRLRPALALAAAYAAAPDAATRPAPEEVVMGGVSVELVHLGSLY
;
A
#
# COMPACT_ATOMS: atom_id res chain seq x y z
N MET A 1 1.19 7.47 -9.48
CA MET A 1 0.06 6.62 -9.06
C MET A 1 -1.08 6.61 -10.08
N ALA A 2 -1.43 7.75 -10.71
CA ALA A 2 -2.52 7.86 -11.69
C ALA A 2 -2.46 6.89 -12.89
N GLY A 3 -1.27 6.49 -13.35
CA GLY A 3 -1.13 5.63 -14.53
C GLY A 3 -1.68 4.20 -14.37
N LEU A 4 -1.60 3.63 -13.17
CA LEU A 4 -2.03 2.24 -12.95
C LEU A 4 -3.54 2.15 -12.74
N ALA A 5 -4.14 3.11 -12.03
CA ALA A 5 -5.59 3.22 -11.85
C ALA A 5 -6.31 3.38 -13.20
N SER A 6 -5.76 4.21 -14.09
CA SER A 6 -6.30 4.39 -15.45
C SER A 6 -6.10 3.16 -16.34
N LEU A 7 -4.97 2.44 -16.21
CA LEU A 7 -4.71 1.23 -17.00
C LEU A 7 -5.68 0.09 -16.64
N LEU A 8 -6.02 -0.02 -15.36
CA LEU A 8 -6.84 -1.12 -14.83
C LEU A 8 -8.33 -0.79 -14.74
N ASP A 9 -8.73 0.43 -15.10
CA ASP A 9 -10.10 0.93 -14.91
C ASP A 9 -10.60 0.73 -13.46
N LEU A 10 -9.73 1.08 -12.50
CA LEU A 10 -9.99 0.99 -11.07
C LEU A 10 -9.94 2.41 -10.44
N PRO A 11 -11.03 3.19 -10.52
CA PRO A 11 -11.07 4.55 -9.96
C PRO A 11 -10.61 4.68 -8.50
N PRO A 12 -11.00 3.81 -7.54
CA PRO A 12 -10.61 3.96 -6.13
C PRO A 12 -9.15 3.61 -5.86
N LEU A 13 -8.45 2.95 -6.79
CA LEU A 13 -7.09 2.43 -6.59
C LEU A 13 -6.10 3.55 -6.24
N GLY A 14 -6.26 4.73 -6.83
CA GLY A 14 -5.37 5.87 -6.56
C GLY A 14 -5.40 6.29 -5.10
N ASP A 15 -6.62 6.47 -4.57
CA ASP A 15 -6.85 6.92 -3.19
C ASP A 15 -6.48 5.82 -2.19
N ASP A 16 -6.78 4.56 -2.50
CA ASP A 16 -6.40 3.45 -1.62
C ASP A 16 -4.89 3.20 -1.58
N LEU A 17 -4.15 3.52 -2.66
CA LEU A 17 -2.69 3.51 -2.61
C LEU A 17 -2.12 4.64 -1.76
N VAL A 18 -2.81 5.78 -1.66
CA VAL A 18 -2.46 6.83 -0.68
C VAL A 18 -2.68 6.33 0.74
N ARG A 19 -3.81 5.66 1.01
CA ARG A 19 -4.08 5.02 2.31
C ARG A 19 -3.01 3.99 2.68
N VAL A 20 -2.55 3.19 1.71
CA VAL A 20 -1.43 2.25 1.93
C VAL A 20 -0.13 2.99 2.30
N GLU A 21 0.22 4.08 1.62
CA GLU A 21 1.45 4.84 1.94
C GLU A 21 1.41 5.46 3.35
N GLU A 22 0.26 5.96 3.77
CA GLU A 22 0.05 6.47 5.12
C GLU A 22 0.16 5.36 6.17
N ALA A 23 -0.53 4.24 5.94
CA ALA A 23 -0.48 3.09 6.83
C ALA A 23 0.91 2.44 6.89
N LEU A 24 1.67 2.43 5.79
CA LEU A 24 3.06 1.98 5.76
C LEU A 24 3.95 2.79 6.69
N ARG A 25 3.86 4.13 6.63
CA ARG A 25 4.63 5.02 7.52
C ARG A 25 4.27 4.78 8.98
N SER A 26 2.97 4.73 9.29
CA SER A 26 2.51 4.49 10.66
C SER A 26 2.95 3.11 11.19
N SER A 27 2.99 2.08 10.32
CA SER A 27 3.34 0.71 10.72
C SER A 27 4.80 0.52 11.15
N VAL A 28 5.69 1.47 10.85
CA VAL A 28 7.11 1.42 11.24
C VAL A 28 7.48 2.39 12.36
N GLU A 29 6.51 3.13 12.88
CA GLU A 29 6.73 4.01 14.04
C GLU A 29 6.98 3.15 15.29
N THR A 30 8.02 3.51 16.05
CA THR A 30 8.37 2.82 17.30
C THR A 30 8.68 3.83 18.39
N ALA A 31 8.76 3.38 19.64
CA ALA A 31 9.16 4.23 20.76
C ALA A 31 10.62 4.71 20.68
N ASP A 32 11.45 4.02 19.88
CA ASP A 32 12.83 4.40 19.65
C ASP A 32 12.92 5.30 18.40
N ALA A 33 13.41 6.52 18.60
CA ALA A 33 13.50 7.52 17.54
C ALA A 33 14.47 7.10 16.42
N PHE A 34 15.56 6.40 16.77
CA PHE A 34 16.54 5.92 15.80
C PHE A 34 15.96 4.78 14.97
N LEU A 35 15.26 3.82 15.59
CA LEU A 35 14.60 2.74 14.85
C LEU A 35 13.51 3.27 13.91
N THR A 36 12.74 4.26 14.36
CA THR A 36 11.73 4.94 13.54
C THR A 36 12.37 5.63 12.33
N GLU A 37 13.47 6.34 12.53
CA GLU A 37 14.21 6.99 11.44
C GLU A 37 14.73 5.97 10.42
N VAL A 38 15.40 4.92 10.88
CA VAL A 38 16.02 3.91 10.01
C VAL A 38 14.96 3.15 9.21
N ALA A 39 13.89 2.67 9.86
CA ALA A 39 12.82 1.95 9.19
C ALA A 39 12.01 2.86 8.24
N GLY A 40 11.78 4.12 8.63
CA GLY A 40 11.06 5.11 7.84
C GLY A 40 11.81 5.58 6.60
N HIS A 41 13.15 5.52 6.60
CA HIS A 41 13.97 6.01 5.49
C HIS A 41 13.70 5.26 4.17
N LEU A 42 13.62 3.91 4.25
CA LEU A 42 13.38 3.06 3.08
C LEU A 42 11.94 3.19 2.56
N ILE A 43 10.98 3.39 3.45
CA ILE A 43 9.59 3.67 3.05
C ILE A 43 9.51 5.02 2.33
N SER A 44 10.18 6.04 2.87
CA SER A 44 10.18 7.41 2.35
C SER A 44 10.92 7.55 1.02
N ALA A 45 11.94 6.71 0.76
CA ALA A 45 12.61 6.62 -0.53
C ALA A 45 11.65 6.25 -1.68
N GLY A 46 10.47 5.72 -1.34
CA GLY A 46 9.40 5.46 -2.28
C GLY A 46 9.62 4.19 -3.10
N GLY A 47 8.78 4.01 -4.10
CA GLY A 47 8.83 2.87 -5.01
C GLY A 47 7.69 2.94 -6.01
N LYS A 48 7.64 1.98 -6.94
CA LYS A 48 6.52 1.88 -7.89
C LYS A 48 5.24 1.35 -7.24
N ARG A 49 5.32 0.80 -6.02
CA ARG A 49 4.24 0.19 -5.24
C ARG A 49 3.39 -0.81 -6.03
N LEU A 50 4.04 -1.58 -6.89
CA LEU A 50 3.37 -2.59 -7.72
C LEU A 50 2.71 -3.68 -6.86
N ARG A 51 3.32 -4.06 -5.73
CA ARG A 51 2.81 -5.12 -4.87
C ARG A 51 1.55 -4.71 -4.10
N PRO A 52 1.50 -3.56 -3.40
CA PRO A 52 0.25 -3.04 -2.86
C PRO A 52 -0.86 -2.89 -3.90
N ALA A 53 -0.53 -2.37 -5.08
CA ALA A 53 -1.52 -2.17 -6.12
C ALA A 53 -2.10 -3.48 -6.64
N LEU A 54 -1.29 -4.54 -6.73
CA LEU A 54 -1.77 -5.88 -7.09
C LEU A 54 -2.67 -6.47 -6.00
N ALA A 55 -2.34 -6.27 -4.72
CA ALA A 55 -3.18 -6.72 -3.60
C ALA A 55 -4.56 -6.03 -3.61
N LEU A 56 -4.58 -4.70 -3.80
CA LEU A 56 -5.82 -3.93 -3.95
C LEU A 56 -6.62 -4.36 -5.18
N ALA A 57 -5.96 -4.49 -6.34
CA ALA A 57 -6.61 -4.94 -7.56
C ALA A 57 -7.22 -6.34 -7.43
N ALA A 58 -6.56 -7.27 -6.74
CA ALA A 58 -7.10 -8.59 -6.46
C ALA A 58 -8.37 -8.52 -5.61
N ALA A 59 -8.42 -7.61 -4.62
CA ALA A 59 -9.62 -7.42 -3.81
C ALA A 59 -10.78 -6.80 -4.60
N TYR A 60 -10.51 -5.82 -5.48
CA TYR A 60 -11.54 -5.27 -6.34
C TYR A 60 -12.08 -6.29 -7.37
N ALA A 61 -11.23 -7.19 -7.84
CA ALA A 61 -11.64 -8.26 -8.75
C ALA A 61 -12.46 -9.37 -8.06
N ALA A 62 -12.39 -9.48 -6.72
CA ALA A 62 -13.00 -10.57 -5.97
C ALA A 62 -14.51 -10.42 -5.74
N ALA A 63 -15.10 -9.24 -5.93
CA ALA A 63 -16.53 -9.02 -5.71
C ALA A 63 -17.15 -8.04 -6.72
N PRO A 64 -18.41 -8.26 -7.14
CA PRO A 64 -19.17 -7.27 -7.90
C PRO A 64 -19.20 -5.93 -7.15
N ASP A 65 -19.08 -4.83 -7.89
CA ASP A 65 -19.11 -3.44 -7.37
C ASP A 65 -17.99 -3.07 -6.39
N ALA A 66 -17.02 -3.95 -6.13
CA ALA A 66 -15.87 -3.60 -5.29
C ALA A 66 -14.97 -2.53 -5.97
N ALA A 67 -14.88 -2.55 -7.30
CA ALA A 67 -14.13 -1.58 -8.09
C ALA A 67 -14.72 -0.15 -8.09
N THR A 68 -15.88 0.09 -7.46
CA THR A 68 -16.52 1.41 -7.38
C THR A 68 -16.49 2.02 -5.98
N ARG A 69 -15.89 1.33 -5.01
CA ARG A 69 -15.83 1.78 -3.61
C ARG A 69 -14.41 1.65 -3.05
N PRO A 70 -14.05 2.43 -2.03
CA PRO A 70 -12.80 2.24 -1.32
C PRO A 70 -12.65 0.82 -0.78
N ALA A 71 -11.42 0.33 -0.79
CA ALA A 71 -11.06 -0.96 -0.24
C ALA A 71 -11.33 -0.99 1.27
N PRO A 72 -11.82 -2.12 1.81
CA PRO A 72 -11.88 -2.33 3.25
C PRO A 72 -10.52 -2.15 3.90
N GLU A 73 -10.50 -1.74 5.16
CA GLU A 73 -9.25 -1.50 5.89
C GLU A 73 -8.36 -2.75 5.96
N GLU A 74 -8.95 -3.95 6.05
CA GLU A 74 -8.17 -5.20 6.07
C GLU A 74 -7.41 -5.42 4.77
N VAL A 75 -7.95 -4.95 3.63
CA VAL A 75 -7.28 -5.04 2.33
C VAL A 75 -6.13 -4.05 2.25
N VAL A 76 -6.32 -2.82 2.75
CA VAL A 76 -5.25 -1.81 2.84
C VAL A 76 -4.10 -2.36 3.68
N MET A 77 -4.39 -2.88 4.87
CA MET A 77 -3.39 -3.48 5.76
C MET A 77 -2.77 -4.75 5.17
N GLY A 78 -3.51 -5.51 4.36
CA GLY A 78 -2.95 -6.61 3.56
C GLY A 78 -1.90 -6.10 2.57
N GLY A 79 -2.17 -5.01 1.86
CA GLY A 79 -1.22 -4.34 0.97
C GLY A 79 0.03 -3.82 1.70
N VAL A 80 -0.15 -3.21 2.87
CA VAL A 80 0.94 -2.78 3.78
C VAL A 80 1.82 -3.97 4.15
N SER A 81 1.21 -5.06 4.61
CA SER A 81 1.93 -6.26 5.06
C SER A 81 2.80 -6.84 3.96
N VAL A 82 2.29 -6.92 2.73
CA VAL A 82 3.03 -7.40 1.56
C VAL A 82 4.25 -6.50 1.27
N GLU A 83 4.08 -5.19 1.34
CA GLU A 83 5.18 -4.25 1.05
C GLU A 83 6.23 -4.23 2.19
N LEU A 84 5.82 -4.37 3.46
CA LEU A 84 6.77 -4.51 4.57
C LEU A 84 7.62 -5.77 4.45
N VAL A 85 7.02 -6.92 4.12
CA VAL A 85 7.76 -8.17 3.84
C VAL A 85 8.70 -8.00 2.64
N HIS A 86 8.27 -7.25 1.62
CA HIS A 86 9.13 -6.95 0.49
C HIS A 86 10.33 -6.09 0.89
N LEU A 87 10.13 -5.02 1.65
CA LEU A 87 11.21 -4.14 2.09
C LEU A 87 12.19 -4.89 3.00
N GLY A 88 11.70 -5.62 3.99
CA GLY A 88 12.53 -6.42 4.90
C GLY A 88 13.19 -7.65 4.27
N SER A 89 12.87 -8.00 3.01
CA SER A 89 13.59 -9.04 2.27
C SER A 89 14.63 -8.48 1.29
N LEU A 90 14.57 -7.18 0.99
CA LEU A 90 15.59 -6.48 0.19
C LEU A 90 16.72 -5.88 1.03
N TYR A 91 16.44 -5.55 2.28
CA TYR A 91 17.33 -4.86 3.21
C TYR A 91 17.39 -5.60 4.54
#